data_AF-A0A2A2HZB3-F1
#
_entry.id   AF-A0A2A2HZB3-F1
#
_cell.length_a   1.000
_cell.length_b   1.000
_cell.length_c   1.000
_cell.angle_alpha   90.00
_cell.angle_beta   90.00
_cell.angle_gamma   90.00
#
_symmetry.space_group_name_H-M   'P 1'
#
loop_
_entity.id
_entity.type
_entity.pdbx_description
1 polymer ?
#
loop_
_entity_poly.entity_id
_entity_poly.type
_entity_poly.pdbx_seq_one_letter_code
_entity_poly.pdbx_strand_id
1 'polypeptide(L)'
;MEFEELLKERLRRNGKRLYHREGQELEFKEQFNLAALADYFRDFAAFANNRGGFLIFGVKDSPREISGLSEKSQEQFEKVDPEKITGYLTGDIFF
;
A
#
# COMPACT_ATOMS: atom_id res chain seq x y z
N MET A 1 -2.59 22.05 -0.03
CA MET A 1 -3.33 20.95 -0.66
C MET A 1 -3.69 20.00 0.45
N GLU A 2 -4.98 19.76 0.68
CA GLU A 2 -5.39 18.80 1.72
C GLU A 2 -5.01 17.37 1.31
N PHE A 3 -4.78 16.50 2.28
CA PHE A 3 -4.41 15.09 2.04
C PHE A 3 -5.40 14.37 1.13
N GLU A 4 -6.69 14.66 1.26
CA GLU A 4 -7.73 14.09 0.41
C GLU A 4 -7.60 14.48 -1.07
N GLU A 5 -7.19 15.73 -1.35
CA GLU A 5 -6.99 16.19 -2.73
C GLU A 5 -5.82 15.46 -3.39
N LEU A 6 -4.75 15.23 -2.62
CA LEU A 6 -3.60 14.46 -3.08
C LEU A 6 -3.97 13.01 -3.36
N LEU A 7 -4.76 12.35 -2.49
CA LEU A 7 -5.27 11.01 -2.74
C LEU A 7 -6.15 10.93 -3.98
N LYS A 8 -7.07 11.89 -4.16
CA LYS A 8 -7.93 11.97 -5.35
C LYS A 8 -7.12 12.15 -6.64
N GLU A 9 -6.02 12.89 -6.56
CA GLU A 9 -5.09 13.07 -7.67
C GLU A 9 -4.34 11.77 -8.00
N ARG A 10 -3.76 11.09 -7.00
CA ARG A 10 -3.06 9.81 -7.20
C ARG A 10 -4.00 8.70 -7.71
N LEU A 11 -5.25 8.69 -7.25
CA LEU A 11 -6.30 7.76 -7.68
C LEU A 11 -7.12 8.25 -8.88
N ARG A 12 -6.69 9.32 -9.54
CA ARG A 12 -7.40 9.86 -10.71
C ARG A 12 -7.58 8.77 -11.76
N ARG A 13 -8.83 8.59 -12.21
CA ARG A 13 -9.19 7.58 -13.21
C ARG A 13 -9.15 8.15 -14.62
N ASN A 14 -8.76 7.31 -15.58
CA ASN A 14 -9.01 7.49 -17.00
C ASN A 14 -9.87 6.32 -17.48
N GLY A 15 -11.20 6.49 -17.44
CA GLY A 15 -12.15 5.40 -17.64
C GLY A 15 -12.10 4.38 -16.48
N LYS A 16 -11.85 3.10 -16.79
CA LYS A 16 -11.76 2.03 -15.78
C LYS A 16 -10.38 1.92 -15.10
N ARG A 17 -9.36 2.62 -15.63
CA ARG A 17 -7.96 2.45 -15.21
C ARG A 17 -7.47 3.68 -14.45
N LEU A 18 -6.47 3.49 -13.60
CA LEU A 18 -5.77 4.61 -12.97
C LEU A 18 -4.91 5.37 -13.99
N TYR A 19 -4.91 6.70 -13.87
CA TYR A 19 -4.13 7.62 -14.71
C TYR A 19 -2.64 7.57 -14.35
N HIS A 20 -2.32 7.48 -13.05
CA HIS A 20 -0.94 7.39 -12.57
C HIS A 20 -0.38 5.98 -12.67
N ARG A 21 0.90 5.88 -13.05
CA ARG A 21 1.68 4.63 -13.02
C ARG A 21 2.40 4.53 -11.68
N GLU A 22 2.68 3.30 -11.25
CA GLU A 22 3.62 3.06 -10.15
C GLU A 22 4.96 3.71 -10.45
N GLY A 23 5.61 4.16 -9.40
CA GLY A 23 6.86 4.89 -9.48
C GLY A 23 7.48 5.05 -8.11
N GLN A 24 8.46 5.95 -8.01
CA GLN A 24 9.28 6.09 -6.80
C GLN A 24 8.51 6.54 -5.54
N GLU A 25 7.29 7.08 -5.71
CA GLU A 25 6.46 7.61 -4.63
C GLU A 25 5.06 6.95 -4.57
N LEU A 26 4.79 5.95 -5.41
CA LEU A 26 3.48 5.34 -5.53
C LEU A 26 3.61 3.87 -5.92
N GLU A 27 3.13 2.98 -5.04
CA GLU A 27 3.11 1.54 -5.24
C GLU A 27 1.67 1.04 -5.08
N PHE A 28 1.20 0.19 -6.00
CA PHE A 28 -0.12 -0.44 -5.92
C PHE A 28 0.00 -1.90 -5.50
N LYS A 29 -0.92 -2.35 -4.65
CA LYS A 29 -1.08 -3.76 -4.30
C LYS A 29 -2.54 -4.15 -4.47
N GLU A 30 -2.80 -5.35 -4.97
CA GLU A 30 -4.19 -5.80 -5.15
C GLU A 30 -4.86 -6.11 -3.82
N GLN A 31 -4.16 -6.83 -2.94
CA GLN A 31 -4.67 -7.29 -1.65
C GLN A 31 -3.64 -7.03 -0.54
N PHE A 32 -4.13 -6.78 0.66
CA PHE A 32 -3.33 -6.79 1.88
C PHE A 32 -3.12 -8.23 2.36
N ASN A 33 -1.89 -8.57 2.70
CA ASN A 33 -1.51 -9.87 3.24
C ASN A 33 -0.37 -9.70 4.25
N LEU A 34 -0.60 -10.14 5.49
CA LEU A 34 0.40 -10.09 6.55
C LEU A 34 1.70 -10.84 6.21
N ALA A 35 1.62 -11.92 5.43
CA ALA A 35 2.81 -12.66 5.02
C ALA A 35 3.73 -11.85 4.10
N ALA A 36 3.20 -10.81 3.44
CA ALA A 36 3.95 -9.91 2.55
C ALA A 36 4.43 -8.64 3.27
N LEU A 37 4.37 -8.60 4.62
CA LEU A 37 4.84 -7.45 5.40
C LEU A 37 6.28 -7.06 5.08
N ALA A 38 7.17 -8.04 4.86
CA ALA A 38 8.56 -7.79 4.47
C ALA A 38 8.68 -6.98 3.17
N ASP A 39 7.82 -7.24 2.19
CA ASP A 39 7.79 -6.49 0.93
C ASP A 39 7.25 -5.07 1.17
N TYR A 40 6.21 -4.93 1.99
CA TYR A 40 5.66 -3.61 2.35
C TYR A 40 6.70 -2.75 3.07
N PHE A 41 7.53 -3.34 3.93
CA PHE A 41 8.60 -2.63 4.61
C PHE A 41 9.70 -2.17 3.67
N ARG A 42 10.01 -2.96 2.63
CA ARG A 42 10.94 -2.53 1.59
C ARG A 42 10.41 -1.28 0.88
N ASP A 43 9.12 -1.27 0.54
CA ASP A 43 8.46 -0.13 -0.08
C ASP A 43 8.44 1.09 0.88
N PHE A 44 8.12 0.89 2.17
CA PHE A 44 8.17 1.95 3.18
C PHE A 44 9.56 2.53 3.37
N ALA A 45 10.60 1.69 3.45
CA ALA A 45 11.98 2.14 3.56
C ALA A 45 12.40 2.92 2.31
N ALA A 46 12.01 2.46 1.12
CA ALA A 46 12.25 3.18 -0.13
C ALA A 46 11.56 4.55 -0.15
N PHE A 47 10.31 4.64 0.32
CA PHE A 47 9.59 5.91 0.43
C PHE A 47 10.19 6.86 1.47
N ALA A 48 10.53 6.35 2.65
CA ALA A 48 11.11 7.14 3.75
C ALA A 48 12.49 7.72 3.39
N ASN A 49 13.30 6.98 2.63
CA ASN A 49 14.60 7.45 2.14
C ASN A 49 14.53 8.47 1.00
N ASN A 50 13.35 8.67 0.40
CA ASN A 50 13.11 9.62 -0.68
C ASN A 50 12.30 10.83 -0.16
N ARG A 51 11.17 11.16 -0.80
CA ARG A 51 10.29 12.28 -0.46
C ARG A 51 9.00 11.84 0.23
N GLY A 52 8.97 10.60 0.73
CA GLY A 52 7.74 9.91 1.11
C GLY A 52 7.06 9.24 -0.09
N GLY A 53 5.92 8.61 0.16
CA GLY A 53 5.17 7.90 -0.87
C GLY A 53 3.89 7.26 -0.36
N PHE A 54 3.17 6.61 -1.27
CA PHE A 54 1.89 5.96 -1.02
C PHE A 54 1.96 4.49 -1.41
N LEU A 55 1.62 3.61 -0.46
CA LEU A 55 1.30 2.21 -0.73
C LEU A 55 -0.22 2.07 -0.71
N ILE A 56 -0.83 1.82 -1.87
CA ILE A 56 -2.29 1.77 -2.01
C ILE A 56 -2.73 0.35 -2.30
N PHE A 57 -3.57 -0.21 -1.42
CA PHE A 57 -4.17 -1.52 -1.60
C PHE A 57 -5.50 -1.46 -2.37
N GLY A 58 -5.90 -2.56 -3.00
CA GLY A 58 -7.15 -2.66 -3.74
C GLY A 58 -7.05 -2.25 -5.21
N VAL A 59 -5.84 -2.25 -5.78
CA VAL A 59 -5.59 -1.93 -7.18
C VAL A 59 -4.84 -3.08 -7.83
N LYS A 60 -5.39 -3.62 -8.93
CA LYS A 60 -4.75 -4.69 -9.70
C LYS A 60 -3.48 -4.21 -10.38
N ASP A 61 -2.50 -5.09 -10.53
CA ASP A 61 -1.26 -4.78 -11.27
C ASP A 61 -1.54 -4.68 -12.78
N SER A 62 -2.29 -5.64 -13.35
CA SER A 62 -2.66 -5.63 -14.76
C SER A 62 -4.02 -6.31 -15.02
N PRO A 63 -5.02 -5.63 -15.62
CA PRO A 63 -5.08 -4.18 -15.86
C PRO A 63 -5.25 -3.41 -14.54
N ARG A 64 -4.64 -2.22 -14.44
CA ARG A 64 -4.69 -1.30 -13.28
C ARG A 64 -6.07 -0.73 -12.96
N GLU A 65 -6.94 -1.62 -12.52
CA GLU A 65 -8.32 -1.38 -12.13
C GLU A 65 -8.45 -1.44 -10.62
N ILE A 66 -9.32 -0.59 -10.07
CA ILE A 66 -9.64 -0.60 -8.65
C ILE A 66 -10.55 -1.81 -8.40
N SER A 67 -10.02 -2.80 -7.68
CA SER A 67 -10.71 -4.03 -7.30
C SER A 67 -11.23 -3.99 -5.86
N GLY A 68 -10.70 -3.09 -5.03
CA GLY A 68 -10.91 -3.11 -3.59
C GLY A 68 -10.25 -4.31 -2.91
N LEU A 69 -10.49 -4.44 -1.61
CA LEU A 69 -10.01 -5.58 -0.81
C LEU A 69 -11.06 -6.69 -0.80
N SER A 70 -10.58 -7.93 -0.85
CA SER A 70 -11.39 -9.08 -0.47
C SER A 70 -11.72 -9.04 1.02
N GLU A 71 -12.81 -9.69 1.43
CA GLU A 71 -13.20 -9.79 2.85
C GLU A 71 -12.03 -10.28 3.72
N LYS A 72 -11.32 -11.32 3.27
CA LYS A 72 -10.14 -11.83 3.97
C LYS A 72 -9.03 -10.78 4.12
N SER A 73 -8.74 -10.04 3.06
CA SER A 73 -7.72 -9.00 3.08
C SER A 73 -8.13 -7.85 4.00
N GLN A 74 -9.41 -7.47 3.98
CA GLN A 74 -9.96 -6.44 4.84
C GLN A 74 -9.91 -6.88 6.31
N GLU A 75 -10.34 -8.10 6.64
CA GLU A 75 -10.25 -8.64 7.98
C GLU A 75 -8.82 -8.69 8.51
N GLN A 76 -7.86 -9.10 7.67
CA GLN A 76 -6.44 -9.12 8.05
C GLN A 76 -5.93 -7.70 8.33
N PHE A 77 -6.35 -6.72 7.55
CA PHE A 77 -5.97 -5.33 7.75
C PHE A 77 -6.58 -4.75 9.02
N GLU A 78 -7.84 -5.05 9.34
CA GLU A 78 -8.51 -4.56 10.55
C GLU A 78 -8.01 -5.26 11.82
N LYS A 79 -7.67 -6.55 11.72
CA LYS A 79 -7.17 -7.36 12.85
C LYS A 79 -5.65 -7.28 13.03
N VAL A 80 -4.94 -6.55 12.17
CA VAL A 80 -3.49 -6.42 12.34
C VAL A 80 -3.20 -5.65 13.61
N ASP A 81 -2.38 -6.26 14.46
CA ASP A 81 -1.91 -5.62 15.68
C ASP A 81 -0.81 -4.60 15.31
N PRO A 82 -0.95 -3.31 15.67
CA PRO A 82 0.09 -2.32 15.46
C PRO A 82 1.43 -2.70 16.11
N GLU A 83 1.41 -3.43 17.22
CA GLU A 83 2.63 -3.92 17.86
C GLU A 83 3.36 -4.94 16.99
N LYS A 84 2.62 -5.80 16.27
CA LYS A 84 3.23 -6.72 15.31
C LYS A 84 3.90 -5.96 14.18
N ILE A 85 3.22 -4.96 13.59
CA ILE A 85 3.81 -4.12 12.53
C ILE A 85 5.09 -3.45 13.04
N THR A 86 5.04 -2.90 14.26
CA THR A 86 6.19 -2.24 14.89
C THR A 86 7.33 -3.20 15.14
N GLY A 87 7.07 -4.40 15.68
CA GLY A 87 8.09 -5.41 15.92
C GLY A 87 8.77 -5.89 14.63
N TYR A 88 8.02 -5.95 13.51
CA TYR A 88 8.66 -6.22 12.22
C TYR A 88 9.48 -5.03 11.70
N LEU A 89 9.12 -3.79 12.03
CA LEU A 89 9.86 -2.57 11.64
C LEU A 89 11.17 -2.42 12.42
N THR A 90 11.18 -2.74 13.71
CA THR A 90 12.37 -2.66 14.57
C THR A 90 13.29 -3.87 14.45
N GLY A 91 12.84 -4.95 13.79
CA GLY A 91 13.60 -6.18 13.63
C GLY A 91 13.55 -7.11 14.84
N ASP A 92 12.68 -6.82 15.82
CA ASP A 92 12.59 -7.55 17.10
C ASP A 92 11.99 -8.96 16.96
N ILE A 93 11.50 -9.35 15.77
CA ILE A 93 10.89 -10.66 15.51
C ILE A 93 11.87 -11.65 14.83
N PHE A 94 13.15 -11.28 14.70
CA PHE A 94 14.20 -12.19 14.20
C PHE A 94 15.28 -12.50 15.26
N PHE A 95 14.89 -12.91 16.47
CA PHE A 95 15.78 -13.63 17.41
C PHE A 95 15.00 -14.66 18.24
#